data_AF-A0A6M1Z8Z6-F1
#
_entry.id   AF-A0A6M1Z8Z6-F1
#
_cell.length_a   1.000
_cell.length_b   1.000
_cell.length_c   1.000
_cell.angle_alpha   90.00
_cell.angle_beta   90.00
_cell.angle_gamma   90.00
#
_symmetry.space_group_name_H-M   'P 1'
#
loop_
_entity.id
_entity.type
_entity.pdbx_description
1 polymer ?
#
loop_
_entity_poly.entity_id
_entity_poly.type
_entity_poly.pdbx_seq_one_letter_code
_entity_poly.pdbx_strand_id
1 'polypeptide(L)'
;MNKNIIIKILICLFTFGISLYSYIEKQNELTSLKIEVPKIVKQVQNLDEEIRKFQYEVETFENPAYLMQLVRKPEFGHLKHPFVEDVLTVPEGLVLFDEKVKDLYTQ
;
A
#
# COMPACT_ATOMS: atom_id res chain seq x y z
N MET A 1 23.37 59.72 15.11
CA MET A 1 23.25 58.25 15.00
C MET A 1 23.59 57.86 13.57
N ASN A 2 24.71 57.15 13.34
CA ASN A 2 25.25 56.95 11.99
C ASN A 2 24.33 56.05 11.16
N LYS A 3 23.83 56.55 10.01
CA LYS A 3 22.97 55.80 9.07
C LYS A 3 23.53 54.41 8.73
N ASN A 4 24.86 54.26 8.65
CA ASN A 4 25.52 52.98 8.39
C ASN A 4 25.30 51.94 9.49
N ILE A 5 25.17 52.34 10.76
CA ILE A 5 24.91 51.41 11.86
C ILE A 5 23.47 50.90 11.78
N ILE A 6 22.51 51.79 11.48
CA ILE A 6 21.09 51.43 11.32
C ILE A 6 20.92 50.44 10.17
N ILE A 7 21.56 50.69 9.02
CA ILE A 7 21.50 49.79 7.85
C ILE A 7 22.07 48.40 8.18
N LYS A 8 23.21 48.34 8.88
CA LYS A 8 23.82 47.06 9.30
C LYS A 8 22.92 46.26 10.24
N ILE A 9 22.27 46.93 11.20
CA ILE A 9 21.33 46.29 12.12
C ILE A 9 20.11 45.75 11.35
N LEU A 10 19.62 46.51 10.37
CA LEU A 10 18.48 46.11 9.55
C LEU A 10 18.79 44.85 8.73
N ILE A 11 19.97 44.78 8.10
CA ILE A 11 20.44 43.60 7.36
C ILE A 11 20.62 42.40 8.29
N CYS A 12 21.17 42.60 9.49
CA CYS A 12 21.33 41.55 10.50
C CYS A 12 19.96 40.97 10.92
N LEU A 13 18.99 41.83 11.22
CA LEU A 13 17.64 41.40 11.57
C LEU A 13 16.94 40.68 10.42
N PHE A 14 17.13 41.14 9.18
CA PHE A 14 16.54 40.49 8.01
C PHE A 14 17.11 39.09 7.77
N THR A 15 18.45 38.96 7.80
CA THR A 15 19.11 37.67 7.61
C THR A 15 18.76 36.69 8.73
N PHE A 16 18.66 37.16 9.97
CA PHE A 16 18.21 36.35 11.10
C PHE A 16 16.74 35.94 10.97
N GLY A 17 15.88 36.85 10.54
CA GLY A 17 14.46 36.56 10.27
C GLY A 17 14.26 35.52 9.18
N ILE A 18 14.99 35.64 8.06
CA ILE A 18 14.98 34.64 6.99
C ILE A 18 15.46 33.29 7.50
N SER A 19 16.57 33.26 8.25
CA SER A 19 17.10 32.01 8.83
C SER A 19 16.10 31.32 9.75
N LEU A 20 15.40 32.08 10.60
CA LEU A 20 14.38 31.55 11.50
C LEU A 20 13.16 31.03 10.72
N TYR A 21 12.72 31.77 9.71
CA TYR A 21 11.61 31.35 8.86
C TYR A 21 11.92 30.03 8.16
N SER A 22 13.09 29.90 7.53
CA SER A 22 13.52 28.65 6.89
C SER A 22 13.64 27.49 7.89
N TYR A 23 14.03 27.76 9.13
CA TYR A 23 14.11 26.74 10.16
C TYR A 23 12.73 26.22 10.59
N ILE A 24 11.76 27.12 10.76
CA ILE A 24 10.37 26.75 11.08
C ILE A 24 9.73 25.98 9.92
N GLU A 25 9.95 26.42 8.69
CA GLU A 25 9.42 25.73 7.50
C GLU A 25 9.89 24.28 7.44
N LYS A 26 11.19 24.04 7.65
CA LYS A 26 11.73 22.68 7.72
C LYS A 26 11.14 21.83 8.85
N GLN A 27 10.88 22.43 10.02
CA GLN A 27 10.22 21.72 11.10
C GLN A 27 8.76 21.38 10.76
N ASN A 28 8.04 22.28 10.08
CA ASN A 28 6.67 22.05 9.65
C ASN A 28 6.58 20.92 8.62
N GLU A 29 7.52 20.85 7.69
CA GLU A 29 7.61 19.77 6.71
C GLU A 29 7.84 18.41 7.41
N LEU A 30 8.82 18.35 8.32
CA LEU A 30 9.08 17.15 9.11
C LEU A 30 7.88 16.73 9.96
N THR A 31 7.16 17.71 10.53
CA THR A 31 5.96 17.45 11.34
C THR A 31 4.83 16.91 10.48
N SER A 32 4.61 17.50 9.30
CA SER A 32 3.61 17.05 8.34
C SER A 32 3.88 15.60 7.91
N LEU A 33 5.13 15.29 7.56
CA LEU A 33 5.55 13.94 7.19
C LEU A 33 5.34 12.95 8.34
N LYS A 34 5.68 13.34 9.57
CA LYS A 34 5.49 12.51 10.77
C LYS A 34 4.01 12.22 11.08
N ILE A 35 3.10 13.06 10.62
CA ILE A 35 1.64 12.84 10.72
C ILE A 35 1.16 11.92 9.60
N GLU A 36 1.72 12.02 8.40
CA GLU A 36 1.28 11.27 7.23
C GLU A 36 1.74 9.81 7.26
N VAL A 37 3.00 9.56 7.64
CA VAL A 37 3.56 8.20 7.75
C VAL A 37 2.68 7.25 8.58
N PRO A 38 2.25 7.57 9.83
CA PRO A 38 1.40 6.66 10.59
C PRO A 38 0.00 6.47 10.00
N LYS A 39 -0.50 7.43 9.21
CA LYS A 39 -1.79 7.25 8.49
C LYS A 39 -1.63 6.21 7.39
N ILE A 40 -0.57 6.31 6.60
CA ILE A 40 -0.27 5.36 5.52
C ILE A 40 -0.01 3.97 6.11
N VAL A 41 0.77 3.87 7.20
CA VAL A 41 1.01 2.58 7.88
C VAL A 41 -0.29 1.92 8.31
N LYS A 42 -1.23 2.68 8.89
CA LYS A 42 -2.55 2.14 9.26
C LYS A 42 -3.35 1.67 8.05
N GLN A 43 -3.29 2.41 6.94
CA GLN A 43 -3.98 2.01 5.70
C GLN A 43 -3.41 0.70 5.16
N VAL A 44 -2.09 0.54 5.13
CA VAL A 44 -1.44 -0.70 4.70
C VAL A 44 -1.81 -1.86 5.61
N GLN A 45 -1.76 -1.66 6.94
CA GLN A 45 -2.14 -2.70 7.91
C GLN A 45 -3.60 -3.13 7.74
N ASN A 46 -4.53 -2.19 7.58
CA ASN A 46 -5.93 -2.52 7.34
C ASN A 46 -6.11 -3.32 6.03
N LEU A 47 -5.36 -2.96 4.98
CA LEU A 47 -5.43 -3.66 3.71
C LEU A 47 -4.86 -5.07 3.82
N ASP A 48 -3.76 -5.27 4.53
CA ASP A 48 -3.19 -6.58 4.81
C ASP A 48 -4.16 -7.46 5.63
N GLU A 49 -4.86 -6.88 6.59
CA GLU A 49 -5.90 -7.58 7.35
C GLU A 49 -7.07 -8.02 6.46
N GLU A 50 -7.51 -7.16 5.53
CA GLU A 50 -8.55 -7.51 4.54
C GLU A 50 -8.07 -8.62 3.59
N ILE A 51 -6.84 -8.53 3.08
CA ILE A 51 -6.25 -9.57 2.24
C ILE A 51 -6.23 -10.90 2.99
N ARG A 52 -5.78 -10.90 4.26
CA ARG A 52 -5.74 -12.13 5.07
C ARG A 52 -7.14 -12.68 5.32
N LYS A 53 -8.13 -11.81 5.52
CA LYS A 53 -9.52 -12.22 5.67
C LYS A 53 -10.04 -12.86 4.38
N PHE A 54 -9.80 -12.25 3.22
CA PHE A 54 -10.22 -12.81 1.93
C PHE A 54 -9.51 -14.13 1.63
N GLN A 55 -8.21 -14.24 1.92
CA GLN A 55 -7.47 -15.49 1.80
C GLN A 55 -8.12 -16.59 2.65
N TYR A 56 -8.44 -16.29 3.91
CA TYR A 56 -9.12 -17.24 4.79
C TYR A 56 -10.52 -17.64 4.26
N GLU A 57 -11.29 -16.68 3.74
CA GLU A 57 -12.60 -16.96 3.14
C GLU A 57 -12.48 -17.84 1.88
N VAL A 58 -11.50 -17.56 1.02
CA VAL A 58 -11.18 -18.37 -0.17
C VAL A 58 -10.78 -19.78 0.25
N GLU A 59 -9.82 -19.93 1.17
CA GLU A 59 -9.39 -21.25 1.66
C GLU A 59 -10.54 -22.03 2.30
N THR A 60 -11.44 -21.34 3.01
CA THR A 60 -12.62 -21.97 3.61
C THR A 60 -13.60 -22.44 2.54
N PHE A 61 -13.82 -21.64 1.49
CA PHE A 61 -14.70 -22.00 0.38
C PHE A 61 -14.13 -23.11 -0.49
N GLU A 62 -12.82 -23.08 -0.75
CA GLU A 62 -12.07 -24.07 -1.51
C GLU A 62 -11.77 -25.34 -0.70
N ASN A 63 -12.12 -25.36 0.59
CA ASN A 63 -11.94 -26.53 1.42
C ASN A 63 -12.70 -27.73 0.83
N PRO A 64 -12.01 -28.82 0.45
CA PRO A 64 -12.64 -29.96 -0.22
C PRO A 64 -13.72 -30.63 0.65
N ALA A 65 -13.58 -30.59 1.97
CA ALA A 65 -14.59 -31.11 2.88
C ALA A 65 -15.89 -30.28 2.85
N TYR A 66 -15.77 -28.96 2.72
CA TYR A 66 -16.90 -28.04 2.58
C TYR A 66 -17.56 -28.20 1.19
N LEU A 67 -16.76 -28.28 0.13
CA LEU A 67 -17.24 -28.52 -1.23
C LEU A 67 -17.99 -29.86 -1.34
N MET A 68 -17.49 -30.94 -0.72
CA MET A 68 -18.18 -32.22 -0.68
C MET A 68 -19.52 -32.18 0.07
N GLN A 69 -19.68 -31.28 1.05
CA GLN A 69 -20.97 -31.07 1.71
C GLN A 69 -21.95 -30.30 0.82
N LEU A 70 -21.47 -29.33 0.03
CA LEU A 70 -22.31 -28.59 -0.93
C LEU A 70 -22.86 -29.48 -2.03
N VAL A 71 -22.06 -30.41 -2.57
CA VAL A 71 -22.51 -31.39 -3.59
C VAL A 71 -23.72 -32.22 -3.13
N ARG A 72 -23.87 -32.44 -1.81
CA ARG A 72 -24.99 -33.22 -1.25
C ARG A 72 -26.29 -32.43 -1.15
N LYS A 73 -26.26 -31.11 -1.32
CA LYS A 73 -27.49 -30.29 -1.29
C LYS A 73 -28.21 -30.37 -2.65
N PRO A 74 -29.55 -30.47 -2.66
CA PRO A 74 -30.32 -30.63 -3.89
C PRO A 74 -30.19 -29.43 -4.85
N GLU A 75 -29.86 -28.25 -4.32
CA GLU A 75 -29.61 -27.02 -5.07
C GLU A 75 -28.45 -27.17 -6.06
N PHE A 76 -27.46 -28.01 -5.75
CA PHE A 76 -26.27 -28.25 -6.58
C PHE A 76 -26.34 -29.55 -7.39
N GLY A 77 -27.48 -30.26 -7.38
CA GLY A 77 -27.64 -31.54 -8.07
C GLY A 77 -27.55 -31.46 -9.60
N HIS A 78 -27.57 -30.25 -10.18
CA HIS A 78 -27.38 -30.00 -11.61
C HIS A 78 -25.90 -29.92 -12.02
N LEU A 79 -24.97 -29.79 -11.06
CA LEU A 79 -23.54 -29.75 -11.33
C LEU A 79 -23.02 -31.17 -11.59
N LYS A 80 -22.41 -31.36 -12.76
CA LYS A 80 -21.75 -32.62 -13.14
C LYS A 80 -20.28 -32.59 -12.70
N HIS A 81 -19.74 -33.74 -12.32
CA HIS A 81 -18.30 -33.86 -12.11
C HIS A 81 -17.58 -33.68 -13.46
N PRO A 82 -16.57 -32.79 -13.54
CA PRO A 82 -15.80 -32.61 -14.76
C PRO A 82 -15.00 -33.88 -15.06
N PHE A 83 -14.83 -34.19 -16.35
CA PHE A 83 -13.91 -35.24 -16.78
C PHE A 83 -12.47 -34.72 -16.67
N VAL A 84 -11.49 -35.63 -16.54
CA VAL A 84 -10.08 -35.26 -16.36
C VAL A 84 -9.56 -34.36 -17.49
N GLU A 85 -10.12 -34.50 -18.68
CA GLU A 85 -9.82 -33.70 -19.88
C GLU A 85 -10.26 -32.24 -19.76
N ASP A 86 -11.24 -31.94 -18.90
CA ASP A 86 -11.75 -30.58 -18.64
C ASP A 86 -10.97 -29.85 -17.53
N VAL A 87 -10.04 -30.54 -16.85
CA VAL A 87 -9.29 -29.99 -15.72
C VAL A 87 -8.01 -29.32 -16.21
N LEU A 88 -8.04 -27.98 -16.29
CA LEU A 88 -6.85 -27.17 -16.55
C LEU A 88 -5.98 -27.11 -15.29
N THR A 89 -4.81 -27.75 -15.33
CA THR A 89 -3.80 -27.64 -14.26
C THR A 89 -2.84 -26.51 -14.59
N VAL A 90 -2.72 -25.53 -13.69
CA VAL A 90 -1.78 -24.42 -13.81
C VAL A 90 -0.53 -24.77 -12.98
N PRO A 91 0.68 -24.78 -13.56
CA PRO A 91 1.90 -25.01 -12.81
C PRO A 91 2.16 -23.86 -11.83
N GLU A 92 2.42 -24.19 -10.56
CA GLU A 92 2.78 -23.24 -9.50
C GLU A 92 4.08 -22.51 -9.88
N GLY A 93 3.95 -21.25 -10.33
CA GLY A 93 5.08 -20.41 -10.74
C GLY A 93 4.79 -19.38 -11.83
N LEU A 94 3.62 -19.44 -12.47
CA LEU A 94 3.21 -18.51 -13.54
C LEU A 94 2.28 -17.37 -13.09
N VAL A 95 1.94 -17.32 -11.80
CA VAL A 95 1.03 -16.30 -11.26
C VAL A 95 1.86 -15.07 -10.85
N LEU A 96 1.74 -14.02 -11.66
CA LEU A 96 2.16 -12.61 -11.43
C LEU A 96 3.59 -12.21 -11.82
N PHE A 97 3.91 -12.28 -13.11
CA PHE A 97 4.62 -11.16 -13.74
C PHE A 97 3.66 -10.52 -14.75
N ASP A 98 2.89 -9.54 -14.27
CA ASP A 98 2.26 -8.57 -15.15
C ASP A 98 3.37 -7.95 -16.00
N GLU A 99 3.20 -8.00 -17.32
CA GLU A 99 4.19 -7.71 -18.35
C GLU A 99 4.70 -6.25 -18.31
N LYS A 100 4.16 -5.43 -17.41
CA LYS A 100 4.52 -4.02 -17.19
C LYS A 100 5.75 -3.76 -16.31
N VAL A 101 6.33 -4.75 -15.63
CA VAL A 101 7.48 -4.51 -14.70
C VAL A 101 8.84 -4.73 -15.37
N LYS A 102 8.89 -5.36 -16.54
CA LYS A 102 10.16 -5.72 -17.21
C LYS A 102 10.96 -4.52 -17.75
N ASP A 103 10.29 -3.39 -17.98
CA ASP A 103 10.91 -2.18 -18.51
C ASP A 103 11.60 -1.30 -17.44
N LEU A 104 11.52 -1.67 -16.16
CA LEU A 104 12.08 -0.87 -15.06
C LEU A 104 13.45 -1.35 -14.53
N TYR A 105 13.92 -2.53 -14.96
CA TYR A 105 15.19 -3.10 -14.49
C TYR A 105 16.17 -3.46 -15.61
N THR A 106 15.91 -3.01 -16.85
CA THR A 106 16.86 -3.14 -17.96
C THR A 106 17.34 -1.75 -18.37
N GLN A 107 18.14 -1.13 -17.52
CA GLN A 107 19.08 -0.07 -17.92
C GLN A 107 20.46 -0.39 -17.39
#